data_AF-A0A2T3FXC7-F1
#
_entry.id   AF-A0A2T3FXC7-F1
#
_cell.length_a   1.000
_cell.length_b   1.000
_cell.length_c   1.000
_cell.angle_alpha   90.00
_cell.angle_beta   90.00
_cell.angle_gamma   90.00
#
_symmetry.space_group_name_H-M   'P 1'
#
loop_
_entity.id
_entity.type
_entity.pdbx_description
1 polymer ?
#
loop_
_entity_poly.entity_id
_entity_poly.type
_entity_poly.pdbx_seq_one_letter_code
_entity_poly.pdbx_strand_id
1 'polypeptide(L)'
;MNVSTCLNILREIKDVAFATVDENNQPQVRIIDVMLVEDNKLYFCTARGKDFYKQLKNHPYVAIIGMNKEYQMVRLNGLVKRLEKQKYWIDRIFKHNSLMNYVYPNESRYILEAFCLEEGELEFFDLGKEPIYRESFSVNKEIKPKGFIISNQCIQCGLYQKNCPQQCISNYQIQQERCLYCGLCYEKCPVQAIESKVL
;
A
#
# COMPACT_ATOMS: atom_id res chain seq x y z
N MET A 1 -7.55 -11.72 4.29
CA MET A 1 -7.08 -11.25 2.96
C MET A 1 -5.61 -11.72 2.80
N ASN A 2 -4.96 -11.67 1.63
CA ASN A 2 -3.55 -12.06 1.52
C ASN A 2 -2.77 -11.17 0.53
N VAL A 3 -1.44 -11.27 0.54
CA VAL A 3 -0.52 -10.48 -0.30
C VAL A 3 -0.90 -10.56 -1.79
N SER A 4 -1.09 -11.76 -2.32
CA SER A 4 -1.43 -11.98 -3.73
C SER A 4 -2.74 -11.28 -4.10
N THR A 5 -3.78 -11.42 -3.28
CA THR A 5 -5.07 -10.75 -3.51
C THR A 5 -4.93 -9.23 -3.47
N CYS A 6 -4.19 -8.65 -2.52
CA CYS A 6 -3.95 -7.20 -2.48
C CYS A 6 -3.22 -6.68 -3.72
N LEU A 7 -2.17 -7.36 -4.17
CA LEU A 7 -1.44 -6.96 -5.37
C LEU A 7 -2.30 -7.10 -6.62
N ASN A 8 -3.14 -8.14 -6.69
CA ASN A 8 -4.07 -8.30 -7.81
C ASN A 8 -5.13 -7.20 -7.85
N ILE A 9 -5.63 -6.71 -6.71
CA ILE A 9 -6.51 -5.53 -6.69
C ILE A 9 -5.81 -4.31 -7.31
N LEU A 10 -4.54 -4.04 -6.96
CA LEU A 10 -3.76 -2.96 -7.60
C LEU A 10 -3.60 -3.20 -9.11
N ARG A 11 -3.42 -4.46 -9.53
CA ARG A 11 -3.30 -4.82 -10.95
C ARG A 11 -4.60 -4.59 -11.73
N GLU A 12 -5.74 -4.89 -11.11
CA GLU A 12 -7.09 -4.70 -11.67
C GLU A 12 -7.45 -3.22 -11.77
N ILE A 13 -7.12 -2.43 -10.74
CA ILE A 13 -7.21 -0.95 -10.78
C ILE A 13 -6.34 -0.41 -11.93
N LYS A 14 -5.19 -1.06 -12.16
CA LYS A 14 -4.18 -0.75 -13.17
C LYS A 14 -3.48 0.58 -12.95
N ASP A 15 -4.22 1.68 -12.93
CA ASP A 15 -3.69 3.04 -12.84
C ASP A 15 -3.71 3.50 -11.39
N VAL A 16 -2.57 3.40 -10.70
CA VAL A 16 -2.47 3.66 -9.25
C VAL A 16 -1.53 4.82 -8.95
N ALA A 17 -1.72 5.48 -7.81
CA ALA A 17 -0.87 6.58 -7.41
C ALA A 17 0.43 6.07 -6.78
N PHE A 18 1.57 6.56 -7.27
CA PHE A 18 2.91 6.33 -6.74
C PHE A 18 3.45 7.62 -6.14
N ALA A 19 3.83 7.56 -4.86
CA ALA A 19 4.59 8.59 -4.19
C ALA A 19 6.09 8.23 -4.14
N THR A 20 6.92 9.22 -4.45
CA THR A 20 8.39 9.18 -4.35
C THR A 20 8.88 10.46 -3.68
N VAL A 21 10.19 10.56 -3.46
CA VAL A 21 10.87 11.74 -2.93
C VAL A 21 11.87 12.24 -3.98
N ASP A 22 11.92 13.54 -4.22
CA ASP A 22 12.92 14.16 -5.09
C ASP A 22 14.23 14.50 -4.38
N GLU A 23 15.19 15.05 -5.14
CA GLU A 23 16.52 15.40 -4.63
C GLU A 23 16.52 16.49 -3.55
N ASN A 24 15.44 17.27 -3.46
CA ASN A 24 15.24 18.30 -2.44
C ASN A 24 14.45 17.77 -1.24
N ASN A 25 14.26 16.45 -1.13
CA ASN A 25 13.43 15.78 -0.14
C ASN A 25 11.94 16.16 -0.18
N GLN A 26 11.44 16.64 -1.32
CA GLN A 26 10.02 16.97 -1.46
C GLN A 26 9.23 15.74 -1.94
N PRO A 27 8.04 15.49 -1.36
CA PRO A 27 7.18 14.40 -1.79
C PRO A 27 6.59 14.70 -3.16
N GLN A 28 6.58 13.68 -4.02
CA GLN A 28 6.08 13.75 -5.38
C GLN A 28 5.09 12.63 -5.63
N VAL A 29 3.98 12.89 -6.33
CA VAL A 29 2.95 11.88 -6.64
C VAL A 29 2.55 11.90 -8.12
N ARG A 30 2.30 10.72 -8.70
CA ARG A 30 1.75 10.56 -10.05
C ARG A 30 1.04 9.22 -10.22
N ILE A 31 0.22 9.12 -11.25
CA ILE A 31 -0.39 7.86 -11.68
C ILE A 31 0.61 7.05 -12.51
N ILE A 32 0.74 5.76 -12.20
CA ILE A 32 1.60 4.79 -12.90
C ILE A 32 0.83 3.48 -13.07
N ASP A 33 0.85 2.93 -14.28
CA ASP A 33 0.29 1.61 -14.56
C ASP A 33 1.05 0.50 -13.83
N VAL A 34 0.32 -0.31 -13.07
CA VAL A 34 0.75 -1.64 -12.65
C VAL A 34 0.73 -2.56 -13.87
N MET A 35 1.91 -2.93 -14.34
CA MET A 35 2.06 -3.67 -15.59
C MET A 35 1.82 -5.17 -15.40
N LEU A 36 2.40 -5.76 -14.36
CA LEU A 36 2.27 -7.18 -14.03
C LEU A 36 2.25 -7.38 -12.51
N VAL A 37 1.60 -8.46 -12.08
CA VAL A 37 1.71 -9.01 -10.72
C VAL A 37 1.93 -10.51 -10.85
N GLU A 38 2.99 -11.02 -10.25
CA GLU A 38 3.33 -12.45 -10.22
C GLU A 38 4.27 -12.75 -9.06
N ASP A 39 4.21 -13.96 -8.51
CA ASP A 39 5.09 -14.41 -7.40
C ASP A 39 5.15 -13.42 -6.22
N ASN A 40 4.02 -12.80 -5.89
CA ASN A 40 3.90 -11.72 -4.88
C ASN A 40 4.78 -10.49 -5.16
N LYS A 41 5.08 -10.21 -6.43
CA LYS A 41 5.83 -9.05 -6.89
C LYS A 41 4.97 -8.17 -7.78
N LEU A 42 5.14 -6.87 -7.66
CA LEU A 42 4.51 -5.87 -8.51
C LEU A 42 5.53 -5.30 -9.49
N TYR A 43 5.18 -5.23 -10.77
CA TYR A 43 6.06 -4.74 -11.83
C TYR A 43 5.47 -3.52 -12.51
N PHE A 44 6.35 -2.57 -12.83
CA PHE A 44 6.01 -1.37 -13.60
C PHE A 44 7.22 -0.93 -14.43
N CYS A 45 7.06 0.09 -15.26
CA CYS A 45 8.17 0.66 -16.02
C CYS A 45 8.05 2.17 -16.17
N THR A 46 9.18 2.84 -16.37
CA THR A 46 9.22 4.29 -16.66
C THR A 46 10.38 4.63 -17.60
N ALA A 47 10.26 5.73 -18.33
CA ALA A 47 11.28 6.19 -19.26
C ALA A 47 12.43 6.89 -18.53
N ARG A 48 13.67 6.67 -19.00
CA ARG A 48 14.89 7.24 -18.38
C ARG A 48 14.91 8.76 -18.29
N GLY A 49 14.17 9.46 -19.16
CA GLY A 49 14.10 10.92 -19.17
C GLY A 49 13.17 11.53 -18.11
N LYS A 50 12.35 10.75 -17.40
CA LYS A 50 11.35 11.27 -16.45
C LYS A 50 11.96 11.52 -15.07
N ASP A 51 11.47 12.52 -14.34
CA ASP A 51 11.88 12.74 -12.95
C ASP A 51 11.56 11.55 -12.04
N PHE A 52 10.45 10.85 -12.31
CA PHE A 52 10.12 9.61 -11.62
C PHE A 52 11.23 8.56 -11.72
N TYR A 53 11.89 8.43 -12.89
CA TYR A 53 13.03 7.53 -13.05
C TYR A 53 14.22 7.95 -12.17
N LYS A 54 14.58 9.24 -12.19
CA LYS A 54 15.67 9.79 -11.38
C LYS A 54 15.40 9.61 -9.88
N GLN A 55 14.17 9.87 -9.46
CA GLN A 55 13.70 9.70 -8.08
C GLN A 55 13.86 8.25 -7.63
N LEU A 56 13.42 7.27 -8.41
CA LEU A 56 13.61 5.84 -8.08
C LEU A 56 15.08 5.42 -8.00
N LYS A 57 15.94 6.02 -8.84
CA LYS A 57 17.38 5.73 -8.85
C LYS A 57 18.09 6.30 -7.61
N ASN A 58 17.68 7.47 -7.15
CA ASN A 58 18.31 8.18 -6.04
C ASN A 58 17.70 7.78 -4.68
N HIS A 59 16.38 7.62 -4.62
CA HIS A 59 15.62 7.23 -3.44
C HIS A 59 14.59 6.13 -3.81
N PRO A 60 15.00 4.85 -3.76
CA PRO A 60 14.19 3.73 -4.27
C PRO A 60 12.96 3.37 -3.43
N TYR A 61 12.68 4.06 -2.33
CA TYR A 61 11.51 3.79 -1.50
C TYR A 61 10.27 4.50 -2.07
N VAL A 62 9.15 3.78 -2.17
CA VAL A 62 7.89 4.32 -2.68
C VAL A 62 6.71 3.96 -1.78
N ALA A 63 5.66 4.77 -1.89
CA ALA A 63 4.33 4.45 -1.36
C ALA A 63 3.33 4.41 -2.53
N ILE A 64 2.56 3.34 -2.62
CA ILE A 64 1.60 3.11 -3.69
C ILE A 64 0.20 3.02 -3.06
N ILE A 65 -0.80 3.64 -3.69
CA ILE A 65 -2.19 3.50 -3.29
C ILE A 65 -3.11 3.39 -4.50
N GLY A 66 -4.06 2.47 -4.41
CA GLY A 66 -5.18 2.34 -5.34
C GLY A 66 -6.48 2.11 -4.60
N MET A 67 -7.59 2.53 -5.20
CA MET A 67 -8.96 2.26 -4.73
C MET A 67 -9.80 1.75 -5.91
N ASN A 68 -10.55 0.67 -5.70
CA ASN A 68 -11.50 0.16 -6.70
C ASN A 68 -12.91 0.78 -6.52
N LYS A 69 -13.88 0.33 -7.32
CA LYS A 69 -15.25 0.88 -7.32
C LYS A 69 -16.04 0.45 -6.08
N GLU A 70 -15.60 -0.61 -5.43
CA GLU A 70 -16.17 -1.19 -4.21
C GLU A 70 -15.65 -0.50 -2.94
N TYR A 71 -14.93 0.63 -3.07
CA TYR A 71 -14.29 1.36 -1.96
C TYR A 71 -13.26 0.52 -1.18
N GLN A 72 -12.65 -0.46 -1.85
CA GLN A 72 -11.52 -1.21 -1.31
C GLN A 72 -10.23 -0.53 -1.72
N MET A 73 -9.41 -0.23 -0.72
CA MET A 73 -8.14 0.46 -0.85
C MET A 73 -7.02 -0.53 -0.55
N VAL A 74 -5.99 -0.49 -1.39
CA VAL A 74 -4.72 -1.19 -1.13
C VAL A 74 -3.62 -0.16 -1.10
N ARG A 75 -2.85 -0.16 0.00
CA ARG A 75 -1.59 0.58 0.13
C ARG A 75 -0.43 -0.40 0.11
N LEU A 76 0.62 -0.08 -0.64
CA LEU A 76 1.87 -0.83 -0.67
C LEU A 76 3.03 0.14 -0.46
N ASN A 77 3.79 -0.03 0.61
CA ASN A 77 5.02 0.72 0.86
C ASN A 77 6.22 -0.22 0.72
N GLY A 78 7.27 0.19 0.02
CA GLY A 78 8.47 -0.64 -0.03
C GLY A 78 9.56 -0.14 -0.96
N LEU A 79 10.60 -0.97 -1.08
CA LEU A 79 11.76 -0.70 -1.89
C LEU A 79 11.54 -1.18 -3.32
N VAL A 80 11.79 -0.30 -4.28
CA VAL A 80 11.79 -0.62 -5.71
C VAL A 80 13.18 -1.09 -6.13
N LYS A 81 13.22 -2.22 -6.85
CA LYS A 81 14.44 -2.76 -7.47
C LYS A 81 14.35 -2.59 -8.99
N ARG A 82 15.42 -2.06 -9.59
CA ARG A 82 15.59 -2.03 -11.05
C ARG A 82 15.97 -3.43 -11.53
N LEU A 83 15.29 -3.94 -12.55
CA LEU A 83 15.58 -5.27 -13.10
C LEU A 83 16.85 -5.25 -13.97
N GLU A 84 17.56 -6.37 -14.09
CA GLU A 84 18.77 -6.45 -14.92
C GLU A 84 18.47 -6.66 -16.41
N LYS A 85 17.61 -7.65 -16.72
CA LYS A 85 17.26 -8.05 -18.10
C LYS A 85 16.20 -7.12 -18.70
N GLN A 86 16.55 -5.85 -18.87
CA GLN A 86 15.61 -4.77 -19.23
C GLN A 86 14.81 -5.03 -20.51
N LYS A 87 15.48 -5.39 -21.62
CA LYS A 87 14.77 -5.70 -22.89
C LYS A 87 13.75 -6.84 -22.72
N TYR A 88 14.14 -7.93 -22.05
CA TYR A 88 13.25 -9.06 -21.76
C TYR A 88 11.99 -8.63 -21.00
N TRP A 89 12.15 -7.85 -19.93
CA TRP A 89 11.03 -7.40 -19.12
C TRP A 89 10.14 -6.40 -19.84
N ILE A 90 10.72 -5.45 -20.58
CA ILE A 90 9.94 -4.51 -21.39
C ILE A 90 9.15 -5.24 -22.47
N ASP A 91 9.76 -6.17 -23.21
CA ASP A 91 9.04 -6.97 -24.21
C ASP A 91 7.91 -7.78 -23.56
N ARG A 92 8.14 -8.33 -22.36
CA ARG A 92 7.10 -9.05 -21.61
C ARG A 92 5.95 -8.14 -21.18
N ILE A 93 6.24 -6.96 -20.64
CA ILE A 93 5.22 -5.97 -20.26
C ILE A 93 4.36 -5.60 -21.48
N PHE A 94 4.99 -5.36 -22.63
CA PHE A 94 4.30 -4.95 -23.86
C PHE A 94 3.41 -6.05 -24.46
N LYS A 95 3.70 -7.34 -24.18
CA LYS A 95 2.80 -8.44 -24.55
C LYS A 95 1.47 -8.39 -23.79
N HIS A 96 1.48 -7.90 -22.56
CA HIS A 96 0.27 -7.80 -21.72
C HIS A 96 -0.44 -6.44 -21.83
N ASN A 97 0.20 -5.43 -22.43
CA ASN A 97 -0.38 -4.10 -22.64
C ASN A 97 -0.10 -3.63 -24.07
N SER A 98 -0.76 -4.27 -25.05
CA SER A 98 -0.51 -4.04 -26.49
C SER A 98 -0.79 -2.59 -26.93
N LEU A 99 -1.62 -1.85 -26.20
CA LEU A 99 -1.86 -0.42 -26.43
C LEU A 99 -0.59 0.42 -26.33
N MET A 100 0.39 0.00 -25.51
CA MET A 100 1.66 0.71 -25.38
C MET A 100 2.49 0.70 -26.67
N ASN A 101 2.24 -0.21 -27.61
CA ASN A 101 2.92 -0.21 -28.91
C ASN A 101 2.59 1.04 -29.74
N TYR A 102 1.43 1.66 -29.53
CA TYR A 102 1.09 2.94 -30.18
C TYR A 102 1.77 4.13 -29.52
N VAL A 103 1.96 4.08 -28.20
CA VAL A 103 2.64 5.13 -27.43
C VAL A 103 4.16 5.07 -27.65
N TYR A 104 4.71 3.87 -27.76
CA TYR A 104 6.12 3.59 -28.00
C TYR A 104 6.28 2.72 -29.25
N PRO A 105 6.23 3.32 -30.45
CA PRO A 105 6.34 2.58 -31.71
C PRO A 105 7.74 2.01 -31.91
N ASN A 106 7.82 0.91 -32.67
CA ASN A 106 9.08 0.25 -33.04
C ASN A 106 9.93 -0.10 -31.80
N GLU A 107 11.23 0.21 -31.85
CA GLU A 107 12.17 -0.01 -30.75
C GLU A 107 12.18 1.12 -29.69
N SER A 108 11.35 2.15 -29.84
CA SER A 108 11.35 3.28 -28.90
C SER A 108 11.00 2.85 -27.48
N ARG A 109 10.27 1.75 -27.29
CA ARG A 109 9.96 1.17 -25.98
C ARG A 109 11.19 0.87 -25.12
N TYR A 110 12.37 0.67 -25.71
CA TYR A 110 13.59 0.44 -24.94
C TYR A 110 14.17 1.71 -24.28
N ILE A 111 13.51 2.87 -24.41
CA ILE A 111 13.73 4.02 -23.52
C ILE A 111 13.18 3.78 -22.10
N LEU A 112 12.25 2.83 -21.96
CA LEU A 112 11.69 2.41 -20.69
C LEU A 112 12.66 1.47 -19.98
N GLU A 113 12.65 1.56 -18.66
CA GLU A 113 13.23 0.55 -17.79
C GLU A 113 12.16 -0.02 -16.86
N ALA A 114 12.22 -1.33 -16.67
CA ALA A 114 11.37 -2.13 -15.80
C ALA A 114 11.93 -2.20 -14.38
N PHE A 115 11.00 -2.12 -13.44
CA PHE A 115 11.23 -2.11 -12.02
C PHE A 115 10.27 -3.09 -11.35
N CYS A 116 10.63 -3.59 -10.18
CA CYS A 116 9.77 -4.42 -9.36
C CYS A 116 9.78 -4.02 -7.88
N LEU A 117 8.72 -4.40 -7.19
CA LEU A 117 8.60 -4.38 -5.74
C LEU A 117 8.43 -5.82 -5.26
N GLU A 118 9.39 -6.30 -4.47
CA GLU A 118 9.41 -7.68 -3.96
C GLU A 118 9.43 -7.79 -2.43
N GLU A 119 9.54 -6.66 -1.73
CA GLU A 119 9.52 -6.56 -0.28
C GLU A 119 8.80 -5.27 0.12
N GLY A 120 7.94 -5.33 1.12
CA GLY A 120 7.14 -4.17 1.52
C GLY A 120 6.09 -4.47 2.57
N GLU A 121 5.40 -3.42 2.99
CA GLU A 121 4.23 -3.48 3.86
C GLU A 121 2.98 -3.21 3.02
N LEU A 122 1.99 -4.07 3.14
CA LEU A 122 0.69 -3.95 2.51
C LEU A 122 -0.37 -3.62 3.55
N GLU A 123 -1.32 -2.79 3.17
CA GLU A 123 -2.52 -2.54 3.96
C GLU A 123 -3.73 -2.62 3.04
N PHE A 124 -4.67 -3.49 3.39
CA PHE A 124 -5.99 -3.54 2.78
C PHE A 124 -6.98 -2.83 3.69
N PHE A 125 -7.84 -1.99 3.11
CA PHE A 125 -8.91 -1.30 3.83
C PHE A 125 -10.18 -1.25 2.98
N ASP A 126 -11.25 -1.83 3.49
CA ASP A 126 -12.56 -1.95 2.85
C ASP A 126 -13.58 -1.09 3.60
N LEU A 127 -13.89 0.06 3.00
CA LEU A 127 -14.94 0.98 3.46
C LEU A 127 -16.30 0.71 2.81
N GLY A 128 -16.38 -0.23 1.87
CA GLY A 128 -17.62 -0.54 1.14
C GLY A 128 -18.63 -1.37 1.93
N LYS A 129 -18.32 -1.71 3.19
CA LYS A 129 -19.15 -2.57 4.04
C LYS A 129 -19.14 -2.14 5.50
N GLU A 130 -20.14 -2.62 6.23
CA GLU A 130 -20.31 -2.40 7.67
C GLU A 130 -20.46 -3.77 8.39
N PRO A 131 -19.64 -4.06 9.42
CA PRO A 131 -18.50 -3.27 9.90
C PRO A 131 -17.38 -3.20 8.86
N ILE A 132 -16.58 -2.14 8.91
CA ILE A 132 -15.40 -1.98 8.05
C ILE A 132 -14.45 -3.16 8.21
N TYR A 133 -13.63 -3.42 7.20
CA TYR A 133 -12.56 -4.41 7.31
C TYR A 133 -11.21 -3.82 6.92
N ARG A 134 -10.19 -4.05 7.73
CA ARG A 134 -8.81 -3.72 7.41
C ARG A 134 -7.87 -4.84 7.81
N GLU A 135 -6.73 -4.93 7.15
CA GLU A 135 -5.69 -5.89 7.51
C GLU A 135 -4.34 -5.40 7.00
N SER A 136 -3.28 -5.63 7.77
CA SER A 136 -1.90 -5.31 7.38
C SER A 136 -1.13 -6.58 7.14
N PHE A 137 -0.29 -6.57 6.11
CA PHE A 137 0.56 -7.69 5.71
C PHE A 137 1.98 -7.20 5.47
N SER A 138 2.93 -8.12 5.47
CA SER A 138 4.28 -7.88 5.00
C SER A 138 4.61 -8.83 3.85
N VAL A 139 5.42 -8.34 2.92
CA VAL A 139 6.07 -9.13 1.89
C VAL A 139 7.52 -9.26 2.30
N ASN A 140 7.93 -10.47 2.70
CA ASN A 140 9.31 -10.80 3.06
C ASN A 140 9.91 -9.91 4.18
N LYS A 141 9.09 -9.43 5.12
CA LYS A 141 9.48 -8.61 6.28
C LYS A 141 8.67 -8.96 7.52
N GLU A 142 9.09 -8.51 8.69
CA GLU A 142 8.29 -8.62 9.91
C GLU A 142 7.07 -7.68 9.87
N ILE A 143 5.91 -8.17 10.33
CA ILE A 143 4.71 -7.36 10.48
C ILE A 143 4.82 -6.58 11.78
N LYS A 144 4.75 -5.25 11.69
CA LYS A 144 4.60 -4.41 12.88
C LYS A 144 3.12 -4.35 13.26
N PRO A 145 2.76 -4.59 14.53
CA PRO A 145 1.39 -4.42 14.99
C PRO A 145 0.99 -2.95 14.81
N LYS A 146 -0.19 -2.71 14.26
CA LYS A 146 -0.79 -1.38 14.09
C LYS A 146 -2.08 -1.26 14.89
N GLY A 147 -2.50 -0.02 15.13
CA GLY A 147 -3.77 0.28 15.76
C GLY A 147 -3.65 0.63 17.24
N PHE A 148 -4.66 0.26 18.02
CA PHE A 148 -4.76 0.61 19.44
C PHE A 148 -4.85 -0.64 20.29
N ILE A 149 -4.22 -0.62 21.47
CA ILE A 149 -4.19 -1.75 22.40
C ILE A 149 -4.64 -1.27 23.78
N ILE A 150 -5.51 -2.04 24.44
CA ILE A 150 -5.90 -1.77 25.83
C ILE A 150 -4.85 -2.43 26.73
N SER A 151 -4.15 -1.63 27.53
CA SER A 151 -3.17 -2.10 28.50
C SER A 151 -3.81 -2.60 29.79
N ASN A 152 -2.99 -3.21 30.66
CA ASN A 152 -3.38 -3.65 31.99
C ASN A 152 -3.72 -2.51 32.97
N GLN A 153 -3.49 -1.24 32.60
CA GLN A 153 -3.87 -0.07 33.39
C GLN A 153 -5.36 0.27 33.28
N CYS A 154 -6.11 -0.47 32.45
CA CYS A 154 -7.52 -0.22 32.22
C CYS A 154 -8.34 -0.45 33.50
N ILE A 155 -8.97 0.61 34.00
CA ILE A 155 -9.89 0.55 35.15
C ILE A 155 -11.31 0.10 34.78
N GLN A 156 -11.51 -0.43 33.57
CA GLN A 156 -12.77 -1.03 33.12
C GLN A 156 -13.99 -0.08 33.13
N CYS A 157 -13.78 1.23 32.96
CA CYS A 157 -14.85 2.24 32.95
C CYS A 157 -15.87 2.14 31.80
N GLY A 158 -15.62 1.30 30.78
CA GLY A 158 -16.51 1.08 29.64
C GLY A 158 -16.54 2.19 28.57
N LEU A 159 -15.86 3.32 28.78
CA LEU A 159 -15.87 4.46 27.85
C LEU A 159 -15.33 4.11 26.45
N TYR A 160 -14.27 3.29 26.37
CA TYR A 160 -13.71 2.85 25.09
C TYR A 160 -14.76 2.12 24.23
N GLN A 161 -15.62 1.31 24.85
CA GLN A 161 -16.63 0.52 24.15
C GLN A 161 -17.82 1.41 23.77
N LYS A 162 -18.31 2.22 24.71
CA LYS A 162 -19.42 3.15 24.47
C LYS A 162 -19.14 4.15 23.35
N ASN A 163 -17.90 4.64 23.27
CA ASN A 163 -17.52 5.65 22.29
C ASN A 163 -16.99 5.04 20.98
N CYS A 164 -16.79 3.72 20.88
CA CYS A 164 -16.25 3.14 19.64
C CYS A 164 -17.30 3.19 18.51
N PRO A 165 -17.05 3.94 17.42
CA PRO A 165 -18.04 4.09 16.35
C PRO A 165 -18.29 2.78 15.60
N GLN A 166 -17.30 1.88 15.55
CA GLN A 166 -17.42 0.57 14.90
C GLN A 166 -17.89 -0.53 15.87
N GLN A 167 -18.11 -0.21 17.15
CA GLN A 167 -18.46 -1.18 18.19
C GLN A 167 -17.53 -2.41 18.23
N CYS A 168 -16.27 -2.23 17.85
CA CYS A 168 -15.29 -3.30 17.64
C CYS A 168 -14.52 -3.69 18.91
N ILE A 169 -14.95 -3.22 20.08
CA ILE A 169 -14.25 -3.46 21.34
C ILE A 169 -15.11 -4.32 22.26
N SER A 170 -14.58 -5.47 22.65
CA SER A 170 -15.26 -6.46 23.51
C SER A 170 -14.24 -7.15 24.41
N ASN A 171 -14.60 -7.48 25.65
CA ASN A 171 -13.71 -8.18 26.60
C ASN A 171 -12.32 -7.55 26.73
N TYR A 172 -12.23 -6.21 26.79
CA TYR A 172 -10.96 -5.46 26.86
C TYR A 172 -10.03 -5.70 25.66
N GLN A 173 -10.57 -6.12 24.53
CA GLN A 173 -9.81 -6.34 23.30
C GLN A 173 -10.46 -5.59 22.13
N ILE A 174 -9.62 -4.93 21.35
CA ILE A 174 -10.01 -4.24 20.12
C ILE A 174 -9.83 -5.22 18.96
N GLN A 175 -10.92 -5.50 18.24
CA GLN A 175 -10.89 -6.26 16.99
C GLN A 175 -10.22 -5.39 15.91
N GLN A 176 -8.93 -5.61 15.67
CA GLN A 176 -8.11 -4.72 14.84
C GLN A 176 -8.63 -4.62 13.41
N GLU A 177 -9.19 -5.73 12.90
CA GLU A 177 -9.74 -5.80 11.55
C GLU A 177 -10.97 -4.93 11.37
N ARG A 178 -11.65 -4.54 12.45
CA ARG A 178 -12.84 -3.67 12.43
C ARG A 178 -12.59 -2.30 13.04
N CYS A 179 -11.33 -1.99 13.38
CA CYS A 179 -10.97 -0.72 14.01
C CYS A 179 -10.60 0.33 12.95
N LEU A 180 -11.26 1.50 12.95
CA LEU A 180 -10.91 2.61 12.05
C LEU A 180 -9.51 3.20 12.32
N TYR A 181 -8.89 2.85 13.44
CA TYR A 181 -7.74 3.58 14.00
C TYR A 181 -8.02 5.08 14.19
N CYS A 182 -9.27 5.43 14.54
CA CYS A 182 -9.67 6.82 14.73
C CYS A 182 -9.16 7.46 16.04
N GLY A 183 -8.61 6.68 16.98
CA GLY A 183 -8.07 7.20 18.23
C GLY A 183 -9.09 7.64 19.29
N LEU A 184 -10.39 7.53 19.04
CA LEU A 184 -11.40 8.03 20.00
C LEU A 184 -11.33 7.33 21.38
N CYS A 185 -11.04 6.02 21.41
CA CYS A 185 -10.84 5.31 22.68
C CYS A 185 -9.58 5.80 23.43
N TYR A 186 -8.53 6.14 22.69
CA TYR A 186 -7.27 6.67 23.21
C TYR A 186 -7.47 8.05 23.84
N GLU A 187 -8.08 8.98 23.10
CA GLU A 187 -8.32 10.35 23.58
C GLU A 187 -9.29 10.42 24.77
N LYS A 188 -10.29 9.54 24.81
CA LYS A 188 -11.33 9.54 25.86
C LYS A 188 -10.95 8.69 27.07
N CYS A 189 -9.79 8.03 27.09
CA CYS A 189 -9.40 7.19 28.21
C CYS A 189 -8.97 8.06 29.41
N PRO A 190 -9.70 8.05 30.54
CA PRO A 190 -9.41 8.94 31.68
C PRO A 190 -8.11 8.60 32.40
N VAL A 191 -7.59 7.38 32.20
CA VAL A 191 -6.37 6.86 32.83
C VAL A 191 -5.28 6.53 31.80
N GLN A 192 -5.44 6.97 30.55
CA GLN A 192 -4.48 6.76 29.46
C GLN A 192 -4.05 5.28 29.25
N ALA A 193 -4.95 4.33 29.56
CA ALA A 193 -4.68 2.91 29.44
C ALA A 193 -4.69 2.36 28.00
N ILE A 194 -4.88 3.20 26.99
CA ILE A 194 -4.85 2.80 25.58
C ILE A 194 -3.48 3.17 25.01
N GLU A 195 -2.81 2.22 24.37
CA GLU A 195 -1.55 2.47 23.65
C GLU A 195 -1.83 2.64 22.16
N SER A 196 -1.17 3.61 21.51
CA SER A 196 -1.16 3.74 20.05
C SER A 196 0.06 3.04 19.45
N LYS A 197 -0.20 2.19 18.45
CA LYS A 197 0.82 1.62 17.55
C LYS A 197 0.61 2.13 16.11
N VAL A 198 -0.14 3.22 15.94
CA VAL A 198 -0.28 3.91 14.65
C VAL A 198 0.93 4.85 14.52
N LEU A 199 1.84 4.54 13.60
CA LEU A 199 2.94 5.40 13.17
C LEU A 199 2.72 5.82 11.72
#